data_AF-A0A7W0ZK84-F1
#
_entry.id   AF-A0A7W0ZK84-F1
#
_cell.length_a   1.000
_cell.length_b   1.000
_cell.length_c   1.000
_cell.angle_alpha   90.00
_cell.angle_beta   90.00
_cell.angle_gamma   90.00
#
_symmetry.space_group_name_H-M   'P 1'
#
loop_
_entity.id
_entity.type
_entity.pdbx_description
1 polymer ?
#
loop_
_entity_poly.entity_id
_entity_poly.type
_entity_poly.pdbx_seq_one_letter_code
_entity_poly.pdbx_strand_id
1 'polypeptide(L)'
;MEAVEVLWKADDQAARLLELTSNDGDTKEAPLRRDVRSLGRLLGDVIREQVGDALFDAVEELRQLLIQHREVGHDALDETTPAGARSEHELVERAEQIVRRMTIAEAYRMTKAFAIYFELTNLAETNHRKRRRRAAQLAPDYPAQPGSFRGTLRRMRDAGIELEAVLEWLQKIEVIPVFTAHPTEVARRTVLFKRRRIAEQLEQLDRLPLASAEAVEREAAIAAEITALWQTDEVRRRQPKVHDEIEMGLDYYPNCLIHTLPRLYEEIAVALHETYNRDFQARDVPTV
;
A
#
# COMPACT_ATOMS: atom_id res chain seq x y z
N MET A 1 13.81 32.75 1.56
CA MET A 1 13.26 31.49 1.02
C MET A 1 13.86 30.38 1.84
N GLU A 2 13.13 29.82 2.79
CA GLU A 2 13.54 28.56 3.42
C GLU A 2 13.65 27.51 2.32
N ALA A 3 14.74 26.75 2.31
CA ALA A 3 14.91 25.66 1.35
C ALA A 3 13.78 24.65 1.59
N VAL A 4 12.90 24.48 0.59
CA VAL A 4 11.82 23.48 0.65
C VAL A 4 12.49 22.12 0.84
N GLU A 5 12.24 21.51 1.99
CA GLU A 5 12.82 20.23 2.32
C GLU A 5 12.20 19.14 1.44
N VAL A 6 12.96 18.57 0.51
CA VAL A 6 12.50 17.44 -0.32
C VAL A 6 12.19 16.25 0.58
N LEU A 7 10.99 15.70 0.51
CA LEU A 7 10.53 14.63 1.40
C LEU A 7 11.11 13.27 1.02
N TRP A 8 11.40 13.08 -0.27
CA TRP A 8 12.09 11.90 -0.82
C TRP A 8 13.53 12.22 -1.22
N LYS A 9 14.29 12.85 -0.31
CA LYS A 9 15.73 13.08 -0.50
C LYS A 9 16.46 11.82 -0.96
N ALA A 10 17.38 12.04 -1.88
CA ALA A 10 18.24 11.02 -2.45
C ALA A 10 19.71 11.49 -2.44
N ASP A 11 20.10 12.21 -1.39
CA ASP A 11 21.43 12.82 -1.24
C ASP A 11 22.54 11.76 -1.24
N ASP A 12 22.22 10.54 -0.77
CA ASP A 12 23.07 9.35 -0.88
C ASP A 12 22.33 8.23 -1.63
N GLN A 13 22.65 8.08 -2.92
CA GLN A 13 22.09 7.05 -3.79
C GLN A 13 22.52 5.64 -3.37
N ALA A 14 23.71 5.49 -2.78
CA ALA A 14 24.21 4.20 -2.32
C ALA A 14 23.43 3.75 -1.08
N ALA A 15 23.18 4.67 -0.14
CA ALA A 15 22.30 4.40 1.00
C ALA A 15 20.88 4.04 0.54
N ARG A 16 20.32 4.78 -0.42
CA ARG A 16 18.99 4.46 -1.00
C ARG A 16 18.98 3.08 -1.63
N LEU A 17 19.99 2.70 -2.41
CA LEU A 17 20.06 1.36 -2.98
C LEU A 17 20.14 0.28 -1.89
N LEU A 18 20.90 0.54 -0.83
CA LEU A 18 21.02 -0.36 0.32
C LEU A 18 19.68 -0.54 1.03
N GLU A 19 18.91 0.52 1.27
CA GLU A 19 17.54 0.41 1.81
C GLU A 19 16.62 -0.47 0.93
N LEU A 20 16.72 -0.32 -0.40
CA LEU A 20 15.88 -1.05 -1.35
C LEU A 20 16.23 -2.54 -1.43
N THR A 21 17.49 -2.90 -1.15
CA THR A 21 18.01 -4.26 -1.35
C THR A 21 18.28 -5.02 -0.05
N SER A 22 18.41 -4.31 1.07
CA SER A 22 18.74 -4.89 2.38
C SER A 22 17.64 -5.83 2.90
N ASN A 23 18.07 -6.84 3.65
CA ASN A 23 17.22 -7.78 4.38
C ASN A 23 17.18 -7.49 5.89
N ASP A 24 18.01 -6.55 6.36
CA ASP A 24 18.02 -6.10 7.74
C ASP A 24 16.66 -5.48 8.11
N GLY A 25 16.17 -5.82 9.31
CA GLY A 25 14.82 -5.50 9.77
C GLY A 25 14.52 -4.01 9.79
N ASP A 26 15.48 -3.18 10.21
CA ASP A 26 15.26 -1.74 10.32
C ASP A 26 15.50 -1.04 8.98
N THR A 27 16.58 -1.44 8.29
CA THR A 27 16.94 -0.87 6.99
C THR A 27 15.88 -1.15 5.93
N LYS A 28 15.28 -2.35 5.93
CA LYS A 28 14.23 -2.72 4.97
C LYS A 28 12.94 -1.90 5.16
N GLU A 29 12.60 -1.53 6.40
CA GLU A 29 11.37 -0.82 6.73
C GLU A 29 11.52 0.71 6.61
N ALA A 30 12.74 1.23 6.59
CA ALA A 30 13.00 2.66 6.47
C ALA A 30 12.29 3.32 5.27
N PRO A 31 12.30 2.72 4.05
CA PRO A 31 11.53 3.25 2.93
C PRO A 31 10.02 3.34 3.18
N LEU A 32 9.40 2.35 3.86
CA LEU A 32 7.96 2.37 4.16
C LEU A 32 7.64 3.50 5.14
N ARG A 33 8.42 3.62 6.22
CA ARG A 33 8.23 4.69 7.22
C ARG A 33 8.38 6.07 6.60
N ARG A 34 9.31 6.23 5.65
CA ARG A 34 9.48 7.48 4.91
C ARG A 34 8.26 7.76 4.03
N ASP A 35 7.77 6.79 3.25
CA ASP A 35 6.60 6.98 2.40
C ASP A 35 5.37 7.39 3.22
N VAL A 36 5.09 6.70 4.34
CA VAL A 36 3.96 7.03 5.24
C VAL A 36 4.12 8.45 5.83
N ARG A 37 5.32 8.80 6.30
CA ARG A 37 5.59 10.13 6.87
C ARG A 37 5.44 11.24 5.84
N SER A 38 6.00 11.05 4.65
CA SER A 38 5.98 12.05 3.57
C SER A 38 4.57 12.26 3.04
N LEU A 39 3.81 11.18 2.80
CA LEU A 39 2.41 11.28 2.40
C LEU A 39 1.53 11.93 3.48
N GLY A 40 1.77 11.61 4.76
CA GLY A 40 1.09 12.25 5.89
C GLY A 40 1.39 13.75 5.99
N ARG A 41 2.64 14.17 5.74
CA ARG A 41 3.03 15.59 5.69
C ARG A 41 2.33 16.32 4.55
N LEU A 42 2.36 15.75 3.34
CA LEU A 42 1.65 16.33 2.18
C LEU A 42 0.14 16.46 2.44
N LEU A 43 -0.50 15.44 3.03
CA LEU A 43 -1.91 15.55 3.41
C LEU A 43 -2.15 16.66 4.44
N GLY A 44 -1.27 16.78 5.44
CA GLY A 44 -1.33 17.86 6.42
C GLY A 44 -1.25 19.24 5.77
N ASP A 45 -0.32 19.43 4.84
CA ASP A 45 -0.17 20.68 4.08
C ASP A 45 -1.43 20.99 3.26
N VAL A 46 -2.00 19.98 2.60
CA VAL A 46 -3.28 20.11 1.89
C VAL A 46 -4.42 20.51 2.83
N ILE A 47 -4.53 19.92 4.02
CA ILE A 47 -5.58 20.27 4.99
C ILE A 47 -5.44 21.73 5.44
N ARG A 48 -4.21 22.17 5.76
CA ARG A 48 -3.93 23.56 6.13
C ARG A 48 -4.29 24.53 5.02
N GLU A 49 -3.89 24.24 3.79
CA GLU A 49 -4.18 25.10 2.63
C GLU A 49 -5.68 25.16 2.29
N GLN A 50 -6.37 24.03 2.34
CA GLN A 50 -7.75 23.93 1.85
C GLN A 50 -8.81 24.26 2.90
N VAL A 51 -8.50 24.12 4.19
CA VAL A 51 -9.45 24.34 5.28
C VAL A 51 -8.91 25.27 6.36
N GLY A 52 -7.63 25.16 6.71
CA GLY A 52 -6.96 25.97 7.71
C GLY A 52 -6.38 25.15 8.86
N ASP A 53 -5.54 25.81 9.66
CA ASP A 53 -4.76 25.18 10.73
C ASP A 53 -5.62 24.55 11.82
N ALA A 54 -6.77 25.15 12.16
CA ALA A 54 -7.64 24.65 13.22
C ALA A 54 -8.14 23.21 12.97
N LEU A 55 -8.47 22.86 11.72
CA LEU A 55 -8.85 21.48 11.40
C LEU A 55 -7.64 20.55 11.42
N PHE A 56 -6.51 21.00 10.88
CA PHE A 56 -5.26 20.23 10.91
C PHE A 56 -4.86 19.87 12.35
N ASP A 57 -4.87 20.86 13.25
CA ASP A 57 -4.52 20.68 14.65
C ASP A 57 -5.46 19.70 15.34
N ALA A 58 -6.77 19.79 15.09
CA ALA A 58 -7.75 18.85 15.63
C ALA A 58 -7.55 17.42 15.09
N VAL A 59 -7.21 17.26 13.81
CA VAL A 59 -6.93 15.95 13.20
C VAL A 59 -5.69 15.35 13.84
N GLU A 60 -4.63 16.14 14.00
CA GLU A 60 -3.36 15.69 14.54
C GLU A 60 -3.45 15.38 16.04
N GLU A 61 -4.17 16.19 16.82
CA GLU A 61 -4.46 15.92 18.24
C GLU A 61 -5.21 14.59 18.39
N LEU A 62 -6.28 14.40 17.63
CA LEU A 62 -7.06 13.15 17.66
C LEU A 62 -6.20 11.95 17.23
N ARG A 63 -5.38 12.10 16.19
CA ARG A 63 -4.47 11.04 15.72
C ARG A 63 -3.47 10.64 16.82
N GLN A 64 -2.87 11.61 17.50
CA GLN A 64 -1.91 11.36 18.58
C GLN A 64 -2.56 10.67 19.78
N LEU A 65 -3.76 11.11 20.19
CA LEU A 65 -4.51 10.48 21.28
C LEU A 65 -4.82 9.01 20.96
N LEU A 66 -5.25 8.70 19.73
CA LEU A 66 -5.57 7.34 19.33
C LEU A 66 -4.33 6.43 19.20
N ILE A 67 -3.18 6.99 18.84
CA ILE A 67 -1.91 6.25 18.83
C ILE A 67 -1.48 5.93 20.26
N GLN A 68 -1.50 6.91 21.16
CA GLN A 68 -1.17 6.71 22.58
C GLN A 68 -2.11 5.67 23.22
N HIS A 69 -3.40 5.74 22.91
CA HIS A 69 -4.38 4.76 23.39
C HIS A 69 -4.03 3.35 22.93
N ARG A 70 -3.64 3.18 21.65
CA ARG A 70 -3.21 1.89 21.12
C ARG A 70 -1.92 1.38 21.78
N GLU A 71 -0.96 2.25 22.06
CA GLU A 71 0.30 1.90 22.72
C GLU A 71 0.04 1.44 24.16
N VAL A 72 -0.78 2.18 24.92
CA VAL A 72 -1.21 1.81 26.27
C VAL A 72 -1.95 0.46 26.27
N GLY A 73 -2.84 0.23 25.29
CA GLY A 73 -3.55 -1.05 25.15
C GLY A 73 -2.65 -2.22 24.72
N HIS A 74 -1.58 -1.96 23.97
CA HIS A 74 -0.58 -2.98 23.63
C HIS A 74 0.28 -3.37 24.85
N ASP A 75 0.64 -2.41 25.69
CA ASP A 75 1.38 -2.64 26.93
C ASP A 75 0.51 -3.34 28.01
N ALA A 76 -0.81 -3.19 27.94
CA ALA A 76 -1.77 -3.81 28.86
C ALA A 76 -1.98 -5.33 28.64
N LEU A 77 -1.38 -5.93 27.61
CA LEU A 77 -1.30 -7.40 27.46
C LEU A 77 -0.31 -8.04 28.44
N ASP A 78 0.53 -7.24 29.12
CA ASP A 78 1.23 -7.61 30.35
C ASP A 78 0.35 -7.18 31.55
N GLU A 79 -0.63 -8.03 31.88
CA GLU A 79 -1.60 -7.83 32.96
C GLU A 79 -0.92 -7.49 34.31
N THR A 80 -1.05 -6.27 34.85
CA THR A 80 -1.20 -5.99 36.33
C THR A 80 -1.21 -4.52 36.80
N THR A 81 -1.32 -3.47 35.98
CA THR A 81 -1.33 -2.08 36.51
C THR A 81 -2.68 -1.34 36.40
N PRO A 82 -3.35 -1.02 37.54
CA PRO A 82 -4.54 -0.17 37.59
C PRO A 82 -4.36 1.26 37.06
N ALA A 83 -3.11 1.67 36.80
CA ALA A 83 -2.77 2.96 36.22
C ALA A 83 -3.00 3.01 34.70
N GLY A 84 -2.78 1.89 33.98
CA GLY A 84 -2.99 1.82 32.53
C GLY A 84 -4.44 2.04 32.13
N ALA A 85 -5.38 1.40 32.84
CA ALA A 85 -6.82 1.53 32.57
C ALA A 85 -7.37 2.96 32.81
N ARG A 86 -6.84 3.70 33.81
CA ARG A 86 -7.22 5.11 34.00
C ARG A 86 -6.67 6.00 32.90
N SER A 87 -5.41 5.77 32.50
CA SER A 87 -4.79 6.49 31.39
C SER A 87 -5.53 6.25 30.06
N GLU A 88 -5.97 5.02 29.82
CA GLU A 88 -6.76 4.67 28.63
C GLU A 88 -8.10 5.41 28.60
N HIS A 89 -8.86 5.39 29.70
CA HIS A 89 -10.13 6.11 29.82
C HIS A 89 -9.98 7.63 29.61
N GLU A 90 -8.93 8.25 30.15
CA GLU A 90 -8.66 9.69 29.97
C GLU A 90 -8.38 10.05 28.50
N LEU A 91 -7.66 9.18 27.77
CA LEU A 91 -7.38 9.37 26.34
C LEU A 91 -8.65 9.28 25.50
N VAL A 92 -9.51 8.29 25.76
CA VAL A 92 -10.81 8.16 25.09
C VAL A 92 -11.71 9.36 25.40
N GLU A 93 -11.77 9.79 26.65
CA GLU A 93 -12.60 10.93 27.04
C GLU A 93 -12.18 12.21 26.32
N ARG A 94 -10.87 12.47 26.20
CA ARG A 94 -10.36 13.60 25.41
C ARG A 94 -10.73 13.50 23.93
N ALA A 95 -10.56 12.32 23.33
CA ALA A 95 -10.96 12.09 21.95
C ALA A 95 -12.46 12.33 21.73
N GLU A 96 -13.31 11.84 22.64
CA GLU A 96 -14.74 12.11 22.62
C GLU A 96 -15.07 13.60 22.74
N GLN A 97 -14.37 14.33 23.62
CA GLN A 97 -14.59 15.77 23.80
C GLN A 97 -14.27 16.57 22.53
N ILE A 98 -13.22 16.19 21.80
CA ILE A 98 -12.88 16.79 20.50
C ILE A 98 -14.05 16.58 19.53
N VAL A 99 -14.53 15.34 19.39
CA VAL A 99 -15.61 14.99 18.45
C VAL A 99 -16.95 15.64 18.84
N ARG A 100 -17.28 15.68 20.14
CA ARG A 100 -18.54 16.27 20.65
C ARG A 100 -18.66 17.77 20.38
N ARG A 101 -17.53 18.48 20.27
CA ARG A 101 -17.49 19.93 20.02
C ARG A 101 -17.60 20.27 18.53
N MET A 102 -17.45 19.30 17.65
CA MET A 102 -17.48 19.52 16.21
C MET A 102 -18.90 19.71 15.69
N THR A 103 -19.04 20.63 14.76
CA THR A 103 -20.20 20.67 13.87
C THR A 103 -20.23 19.45 12.96
N ILE A 104 -21.38 19.14 12.37
CA ILE A 104 -21.52 18.04 11.39
C ILE A 104 -20.55 18.23 10.21
N ALA A 105 -20.34 19.49 9.78
CA ALA A 105 -19.43 19.80 8.68
C ALA A 105 -17.95 19.53 9.04
N GLU A 106 -17.54 19.86 10.26
CA GLU A 106 -16.19 19.57 10.76
C GLU A 106 -15.99 18.07 10.96
N ALA A 107 -16.97 17.38 11.55
CA ALA A 107 -16.93 15.92 11.72
C ALA A 107 -16.83 15.20 10.36
N TYR A 108 -17.51 15.70 9.32
CA TYR A 108 -17.36 15.19 7.96
C TYR A 108 -15.94 15.37 7.42
N ARG A 109 -15.37 16.58 7.54
CA ARG A 109 -13.99 16.85 7.09
C ARG A 109 -12.94 16.06 7.88
N MET A 110 -13.15 15.89 9.18
CA MET A 110 -12.34 15.04 10.05
C MET A 110 -12.35 13.59 9.57
N THR A 111 -13.54 13.03 9.35
CA THR A 111 -13.70 11.65 8.84
C THR A 111 -13.00 11.49 7.49
N LYS A 112 -13.14 12.47 6.61
CA LYS A 112 -12.48 12.49 5.30
C LYS A 112 -10.95 12.54 5.41
N ALA A 113 -10.40 13.33 6.34
CA ALA A 113 -8.97 13.39 6.58
C ALA A 113 -8.41 12.02 6.99
N PHE A 114 -9.06 11.33 7.93
CA PHE A 114 -8.65 9.98 8.31
C PHE A 114 -8.83 8.97 7.18
N ALA A 115 -9.92 9.03 6.42
CA ALA A 115 -10.12 8.15 5.26
C ALA A 115 -8.97 8.28 4.26
N ILE A 116 -8.63 9.50 3.85
CA ILE A 116 -7.51 9.76 2.94
C ILE A 116 -6.18 9.34 3.58
N TYR A 117 -5.96 9.60 4.87
CA TYR A 117 -4.76 9.14 5.57
C TYR A 117 -4.60 7.61 5.50
N PHE A 118 -5.65 6.84 5.80
CA PHE A 118 -5.62 5.39 5.69
C PHE A 118 -5.41 4.91 4.25
N GLU A 119 -6.01 5.58 3.27
CA GLU A 119 -5.75 5.30 1.86
C GLU A 119 -4.28 5.48 1.50
N LEU A 120 -3.67 6.59 1.92
CA LEU A 120 -2.26 6.88 1.64
C LEU A 120 -1.32 5.88 2.33
N THR A 121 -1.60 5.49 3.57
CA THR A 121 -0.85 4.43 4.26
C THR A 121 -0.96 3.09 3.53
N ASN A 122 -2.17 2.70 3.10
CA ASN A 122 -2.37 1.47 2.31
C ASN A 122 -1.61 1.50 0.98
N LEU A 123 -1.52 2.67 0.33
CA LEU A 123 -0.70 2.86 -0.88
C LEU A 123 0.78 2.68 -0.58
N ALA A 124 1.29 3.30 0.50
CA ALA A 124 2.69 3.17 0.92
C ALA A 124 3.05 1.71 1.21
N GLU A 125 2.21 0.99 1.95
CA GLU A 125 2.40 -0.45 2.22
C GLU A 125 2.38 -1.29 0.93
N THR A 126 1.48 -0.98 0.00
CA THR A 126 1.40 -1.67 -1.28
C THR A 126 2.62 -1.41 -2.15
N ASN A 127 3.11 -0.17 -2.21
CA ASN A 127 4.36 0.16 -2.88
C ASN A 127 5.54 -0.55 -2.22
N HIS A 128 5.57 -0.59 -0.89
CA HIS A 128 6.60 -1.30 -0.15
C HIS A 128 6.61 -2.79 -0.46
N ARG A 129 5.44 -3.45 -0.52
CA ARG A 129 5.33 -4.86 -0.94
C ARG A 129 5.91 -5.09 -2.33
N LYS A 130 5.63 -4.20 -3.30
CA LYS A 130 6.23 -4.26 -4.65
C LYS A 130 7.76 -4.11 -4.61
N ARG A 131 8.25 -3.13 -3.85
CA ARG A 131 9.68 -2.89 -3.62
C ARG A 131 10.38 -4.14 -3.06
N ARG A 132 9.79 -4.77 -2.04
CA ARG A 132 10.32 -6.02 -1.45
C ARG A 132 10.32 -7.18 -2.42
N ARG A 133 9.29 -7.31 -3.26
CA ARG A 133 9.24 -8.33 -4.31
C ARG A 133 10.36 -8.13 -5.33
N ARG A 134 10.63 -6.88 -5.75
CA ARG A 134 11.75 -6.55 -6.66
C ARG A 134 13.10 -6.87 -6.04
N ALA A 135 13.31 -6.51 -4.77
CA ALA A 135 14.54 -6.86 -4.03
C ALA A 135 14.78 -8.38 -4.01
N ALA A 136 13.72 -9.16 -3.79
CA ALA A 136 13.79 -10.63 -3.77
C ALA A 136 14.10 -11.29 -5.12
N GLN A 137 13.90 -10.57 -6.23
CA GLN A 137 14.27 -11.00 -7.58
C GLN A 137 15.73 -10.66 -7.91
N LEU A 138 16.31 -9.63 -7.28
CA LEU A 138 17.69 -9.20 -7.54
C LEU A 138 18.75 -9.99 -6.75
N ALA A 139 18.37 -10.58 -5.61
CA ALA A 139 19.28 -11.34 -4.75
C ALA A 139 18.96 -12.85 -4.83
N PRO A 140 19.90 -13.69 -5.32
CA PRO A 140 19.74 -15.15 -5.38
C PRO A 140 19.49 -15.78 -3.99
N ASP A 141 20.14 -15.21 -2.97
CA ASP A 141 20.08 -15.66 -1.58
C ASP A 141 18.84 -15.14 -0.83
N TYR A 142 17.98 -14.34 -1.49
CA TYR A 142 16.77 -13.85 -0.85
C TYR A 142 15.80 -15.02 -0.59
N PRO A 143 15.39 -15.25 0.67
CA PRO A 143 14.51 -16.36 1.01
C PRO A 143 13.22 -16.26 0.17
N ALA A 144 12.90 -17.32 -0.56
CA ALA A 144 11.70 -17.32 -1.40
C ALA A 144 10.48 -17.02 -0.52
N GLN A 145 9.69 -16.00 -0.89
CA GLN A 145 8.54 -15.59 -0.09
C GLN A 145 7.59 -16.78 0.10
N PRO A 146 7.14 -17.07 1.34
CA PRO A 146 6.10 -18.07 1.57
C PRO A 146 4.88 -17.78 0.69
N GLY A 147 4.32 -18.82 0.08
CA GLY A 147 3.20 -18.68 -0.86
C GLY A 147 3.57 -18.24 -2.29
N SER A 148 4.82 -17.86 -2.58
CA SER A 148 5.27 -17.62 -3.97
C SER A 148 5.44 -18.94 -4.76
N PHE A 149 5.40 -18.87 -6.10
CA PHE A 149 5.70 -20.04 -6.95
C PHE A 149 7.08 -20.61 -6.67
N ARG A 150 8.13 -19.76 -6.67
CA ARG A 150 9.51 -20.16 -6.33
C ARG A 150 9.60 -20.85 -4.97
N GLY A 151 8.96 -20.28 -3.95
CA GLY A 151 8.99 -20.85 -2.60
C GLY A 151 8.26 -22.19 -2.51
N THR A 152 7.12 -22.30 -3.19
CA THR A 152 6.31 -23.54 -3.19
C THR A 152 7.00 -24.65 -3.97
N LEU A 153 7.51 -24.37 -5.17
CA LEU A 153 8.23 -25.33 -6.00
C LEU A 153 9.52 -25.82 -5.30
N ARG A 154 10.28 -24.93 -4.66
CA ARG A 154 11.46 -25.34 -3.86
C ARG A 154 11.08 -26.29 -2.73
N ARG A 155 10.01 -26.00 -1.97
CA ARG A 155 9.51 -26.92 -0.92
C ARG A 155 9.08 -28.27 -1.48
N MET A 156 8.44 -28.29 -2.66
CA MET A 156 8.03 -29.52 -3.33
C MET A 156 9.24 -30.37 -3.73
N ARG A 157 10.25 -29.74 -4.35
CA ARG A 157 11.51 -30.40 -4.70
C ARG A 157 12.24 -30.93 -3.47
N ASP A 158 12.34 -30.13 -2.41
CA ASP A 158 13.01 -30.53 -1.16
C ASP A 158 12.26 -31.69 -0.46
N ALA A 159 10.96 -31.88 -0.76
CA ALA A 159 10.16 -33.03 -0.34
C ALA A 159 10.26 -34.24 -1.32
N GLY A 160 11.09 -34.17 -2.36
CA GLY A 160 11.32 -35.25 -3.32
C GLY A 160 10.27 -35.36 -4.44
N ILE A 161 9.54 -34.29 -4.72
CA ILE A 161 8.56 -34.27 -5.80
C ILE A 161 9.27 -33.93 -7.12
N GLU A 162 9.17 -34.83 -8.09
CA GLU A 162 9.77 -34.67 -9.41
C GLU A 162 8.97 -33.72 -10.31
N LEU A 163 9.65 -33.13 -11.29
CA LEU A 163 9.10 -32.14 -12.22
C LEU A 163 7.85 -32.66 -12.97
N GLU A 164 7.89 -33.90 -13.43
CA GLU A 164 6.80 -34.52 -14.19
C GLU A 164 5.50 -34.55 -13.37
N ALA A 165 5.59 -34.84 -12.07
CA ALA A 165 4.44 -34.84 -11.17
C ALA A 165 3.88 -33.42 -10.97
N VAL A 166 4.76 -32.41 -10.85
CA VAL A 166 4.33 -31.00 -10.75
C VAL A 166 3.54 -30.59 -11.99
N LEU A 167 4.03 -30.90 -13.19
CA LEU A 167 3.35 -30.56 -14.44
C LEU A 167 2.00 -31.27 -14.57
N GLU A 168 1.93 -32.54 -14.17
CA GLU A 168 0.67 -33.30 -14.16
C GLU A 168 -0.37 -32.69 -13.21
N TRP A 169 0.07 -32.16 -12.06
CA TRP A 169 -0.83 -31.49 -11.12
C TRP A 169 -1.25 -30.12 -11.60
N LEU A 170 -0.35 -29.34 -12.20
CA LEU A 170 -0.71 -28.04 -12.78
C LEU A 170 -1.83 -28.18 -13.83
N GLN A 171 -1.81 -29.23 -14.65
CA GLN A 171 -2.89 -29.54 -15.61
C GLN A 171 -4.27 -29.81 -14.98
N LYS A 172 -4.31 -30.11 -13.68
CA LYS A 172 -5.54 -30.44 -12.94
C LYS A 172 -6.06 -29.27 -12.10
N ILE A 173 -5.31 -28.18 -12.05
CA ILE A 173 -5.72 -26.98 -11.31
C ILE A 173 -6.54 -26.12 -12.25
N GLU A 174 -7.70 -25.67 -11.77
CA GLU A 174 -8.54 -24.68 -12.45
C GLU A 174 -8.83 -23.55 -11.46
N VAL A 175 -8.47 -22.32 -11.83
CA VAL A 175 -8.72 -21.14 -11.00
C VAL A 175 -9.75 -20.23 -11.65
N ILE A 176 -10.96 -20.17 -11.06
CA ILE A 176 -12.06 -19.34 -11.55
C ILE A 176 -12.30 -18.17 -10.58
N PRO A 177 -11.76 -16.96 -10.84
CA PRO A 177 -12.06 -15.79 -10.04
C PRO A 177 -13.50 -15.33 -10.29
N VAL A 178 -14.31 -15.30 -9.24
CA VAL A 178 -15.69 -14.79 -9.29
C VAL A 178 -15.70 -13.35 -8.76
N PHE A 179 -15.95 -12.39 -9.65
CA PHE A 179 -16.07 -10.98 -9.28
C PHE A 179 -17.46 -10.71 -8.71
N THR A 180 -17.51 -10.28 -7.46
CA THR A 180 -18.73 -9.85 -6.79
C THR A 180 -18.77 -8.34 -6.71
N ALA A 181 -19.94 -7.74 -6.84
CA ALA A 181 -20.13 -6.34 -6.47
C ALA A 181 -19.76 -6.17 -4.99
N HIS A 182 -18.86 -5.25 -4.66
CA HIS A 182 -18.54 -4.97 -3.27
C HIS A 182 -19.53 -3.91 -2.74
N PRO A 183 -20.42 -4.26 -1.79
CA PRO A 183 -21.51 -3.38 -1.35
C PRO A 183 -21.05 -2.09 -0.67
N THR A 184 -19.77 -1.99 -0.30
CA THR A 184 -19.18 -0.88 0.46
C THR A 184 -18.09 -0.10 -0.27
N GLU A 185 -17.47 -0.64 -1.32
CA GLU A 185 -16.51 0.13 -2.14
C GLU A 185 -17.24 0.92 -3.23
N VAL A 186 -17.89 1.99 -2.77
CA VAL A 186 -18.49 3.05 -3.58
C VAL A 186 -17.40 3.99 -4.15
N ALA A 187 -16.15 3.52 -4.31
CA ALA A 187 -15.07 4.36 -4.79
C ALA A 187 -15.42 4.87 -6.20
N ARG A 188 -15.52 6.19 -6.38
CA ARG A 188 -15.66 6.77 -7.72
C ARG A 188 -14.47 6.30 -8.56
N ARG A 189 -14.70 5.95 -9.82
CA ARG A 189 -13.64 5.64 -10.80
C ARG A 189 -12.48 6.64 -10.76
N THR A 190 -12.79 7.91 -10.49
CA THR A 190 -11.82 8.99 -10.30
C THR A 190 -10.88 8.76 -9.12
N VAL A 191 -11.36 8.27 -7.97
CA VAL A 191 -10.54 7.96 -6.78
C VAL A 191 -9.55 6.85 -7.11
N LEU A 192 -9.99 5.78 -7.77
CA LEU A 192 -9.11 4.69 -8.21
C LEU A 192 -7.97 5.18 -9.10
N PHE A 193 -8.27 6.06 -10.08
CA PHE A 193 -7.24 6.64 -10.94
C PHE A 193 -6.25 7.53 -10.18
N LYS A 194 -6.72 8.33 -9.22
CA LYS A 194 -5.86 9.17 -8.38
C LYS A 194 -4.91 8.32 -7.53
N ARG A 195 -5.44 7.27 -6.89
CA ARG A 195 -4.64 6.28 -6.16
C ARG A 195 -3.59 5.64 -7.07
N ARG A 196 -3.98 5.23 -8.29
CA ARG A 196 -3.04 4.64 -9.26
C ARG A 196 -1.89 5.60 -9.59
N ARG A 197 -2.18 6.87 -9.84
CA ARG A 197 -1.17 7.89 -10.15
C ARG A 197 -0.22 8.14 -8.99
N ILE A 198 -0.73 8.24 -7.76
CA ILE A 198 0.12 8.35 -6.56
C ILE A 198 1.04 7.13 -6.45
N ALA A 199 0.51 5.92 -6.62
CA ALA A 199 1.29 4.69 -6.58
C ALA A 199 2.36 4.63 -7.68
N GLU A 200 2.06 5.14 -8.88
CA GLU A 200 3.02 5.27 -9.97
C GLU A 200 4.15 6.25 -9.63
N GLN A 201 3.83 7.42 -9.04
CA GLN A 201 4.86 8.37 -8.61
C GLN A 201 5.77 7.78 -7.52
N LEU A 202 5.21 7.08 -6.53
CA LEU A 202 5.97 6.36 -5.51
C LEU A 202 6.91 5.31 -6.12
N GLU A 203 6.45 4.58 -7.14
CA GLU A 203 7.30 3.62 -7.85
C GLU A 203 8.44 4.29 -8.62
N GLN A 204 8.22 5.47 -9.21
CA GLN A 204 9.29 6.24 -9.87
C GLN A 204 10.32 6.77 -8.86
N LEU A 205 9.89 7.18 -7.66
CA LEU A 205 10.79 7.61 -6.57
C LEU A 205 11.70 6.48 -6.03
N ASP A 206 11.39 5.23 -6.38
CA ASP A 206 12.22 4.05 -6.06
C ASP A 206 13.16 3.64 -7.20
N ARG A 207 13.11 4.29 -8.36
CA ARG A 207 14.02 4.01 -9.47
C ARG A 207 15.30 4.81 -9.28
N LEU A 208 16.41 4.10 -9.13
CA LEU A 208 17.73 4.69 -8.96
C LEU A 208 18.56 4.58 -10.26
N PRO A 209 19.43 5.57 -10.55
CA PRO A 209 19.65 6.80 -9.79
C PRO A 209 18.47 7.78 -9.92
N LEU A 210 18.16 8.51 -8.84
CA LEU A 210 17.08 9.50 -8.79
C LEU A 210 17.65 10.92 -8.62
N ALA A 211 17.40 11.82 -9.56
CA ALA A 211 17.85 13.20 -9.42
C ALA A 211 16.95 13.99 -8.44
N SER A 212 17.52 14.95 -7.71
CA SER A 212 16.75 15.77 -6.75
C SER A 212 15.64 16.58 -7.43
N ALA A 213 15.88 17.07 -8.66
CA ALA A 213 14.86 17.76 -9.45
C ALA A 213 13.69 16.83 -9.79
N GLU A 214 13.98 15.58 -10.18
CA GLU A 214 12.94 14.57 -10.43
C GLU A 214 12.16 14.26 -9.15
N ALA A 215 12.85 14.11 -8.01
CA ALA A 215 12.19 13.87 -6.72
C ALA A 215 11.19 14.99 -6.37
N VAL A 216 11.58 16.26 -6.57
CA VAL A 216 10.70 17.43 -6.36
C VAL A 216 9.50 17.41 -7.31
N GLU A 217 9.71 17.12 -8.60
CA GLU A 217 8.61 17.02 -9.56
C GLU A 217 7.60 15.92 -9.18
N ARG A 218 8.10 14.75 -8.78
CA ARG A 218 7.25 13.61 -8.37
C ARG A 218 6.51 13.92 -7.07
N GLU A 219 7.16 14.57 -6.11
CA GLU A 219 6.54 15.06 -4.88
C GLU A 219 5.40 16.05 -5.17
N ALA A 220 5.64 17.04 -6.04
CA ALA A 220 4.61 17.99 -6.46
C ALA A 220 3.43 17.29 -7.17
N ALA A 221 3.70 16.28 -7.99
CA ALA A 221 2.66 15.48 -8.63
C ALA A 221 1.82 14.69 -7.62
N ILE A 222 2.46 14.12 -6.59
CA ILE A 222 1.76 13.44 -5.48
C ILE A 222 0.89 14.44 -4.72
N ALA A 223 1.43 15.60 -4.35
CA ALA A 223 0.70 16.65 -3.65
C ALA A 223 -0.54 17.08 -4.44
N ALA A 224 -0.41 17.29 -5.75
CA ALA A 224 -1.52 17.64 -6.62
C ALA A 224 -2.62 16.56 -6.65
N GLU A 225 -2.25 15.27 -6.69
CA GLU A 225 -3.22 14.18 -6.64
C GLU A 225 -3.89 14.03 -5.25
N ILE A 226 -3.16 14.29 -4.15
CA ILE A 226 -3.73 14.34 -2.79
C ILE A 226 -4.72 15.49 -2.67
N THR A 227 -4.38 16.69 -3.17
CA THR A 227 -5.33 17.83 -3.23
C THR A 227 -6.56 17.47 -4.04
N ALA A 228 -6.37 16.78 -5.16
CA ALA A 228 -7.49 16.40 -6.01
C ALA A 228 -8.35 15.28 -5.37
N LEU A 229 -7.77 14.39 -4.56
CA LEU A 229 -8.52 13.46 -3.70
C LEU A 229 -9.34 14.23 -2.66
N TRP A 230 -8.71 15.18 -1.96
CA TRP A 230 -9.37 16.05 -0.98
C TRP A 230 -10.54 16.85 -1.58
N GLN A 231 -10.43 17.29 -2.82
CA GLN A 231 -11.50 18.02 -3.53
C GLN A 231 -12.56 17.08 -4.13
N THR A 232 -12.32 15.78 -4.19
CA THR A 232 -13.30 14.80 -4.69
C THR A 232 -14.19 14.32 -3.56
N ASP A 233 -15.51 14.40 -3.75
CA ASP A 233 -16.48 13.86 -2.79
C ASP A 233 -16.53 12.33 -2.93
N GLU A 234 -16.09 11.57 -1.92
CA GLU A 234 -16.03 10.11 -1.96
C GLU A 234 -17.43 9.47 -1.89
N VAL A 235 -18.35 10.12 -1.18
CA VAL A 235 -19.71 9.63 -1.02
C VAL A 235 -20.53 9.96 -2.27
N ARG A 236 -21.00 8.92 -2.96
CA ARG A 236 -22.01 9.10 -4.02
C ARG A 236 -23.34 9.50 -3.36
N ARG A 237 -23.89 10.66 -3.74
CA ARG A 237 -25.23 11.09 -3.30
C ARG A 237 -26.38 10.24 -3.85
N ARG A 238 -26.11 9.32 -4.78
CA ARG A 238 -27.09 8.43 -5.43
C ARG A 238 -26.54 7.01 -5.47
N GLN A 239 -27.41 6.04 -5.18
CA GLN A 239 -27.11 4.62 -5.29
C GLN A 239 -26.70 4.29 -6.74
N PRO A 240 -25.60 3.54 -6.96
CA PRO A 240 -25.22 3.10 -8.30
C PRO A 240 -26.34 2.25 -8.90
N LYS A 241 -26.54 2.37 -10.20
CA LYS A 241 -27.44 1.48 -10.94
C LYS A 241 -26.65 0.20 -11.28
N VAL A 242 -27.34 -0.92 -11.48
CA VAL A 242 -26.72 -2.21 -11.85
C VAL A 242 -25.74 -2.09 -13.04
N HIS A 243 -26.05 -1.25 -14.05
CA HIS A 243 -25.14 -1.02 -15.17
C HIS A 243 -23.78 -0.41 -14.77
N ASP A 244 -23.74 0.45 -13.75
CA ASP A 244 -22.52 1.09 -13.27
C ASP A 244 -21.62 0.05 -12.57
N GLU A 245 -22.23 -0.90 -11.88
CA GLU A 245 -21.52 -1.99 -11.21
C GLU A 245 -20.92 -2.99 -12.22
N ILE A 246 -21.66 -3.30 -13.29
CA ILE A 246 -21.16 -4.16 -14.38
C ILE A 246 -20.00 -3.48 -15.09
N GLU A 247 -20.13 -2.20 -15.48
CA GLU A 247 -19.02 -1.47 -16.11
C GLU A 247 -17.79 -1.40 -15.20
N MET A 248 -17.99 -1.17 -13.89
CA MET A 248 -16.90 -1.17 -12.92
C MET A 248 -16.22 -2.55 -12.80
N GLY A 249 -17.00 -3.63 -12.81
CA GLY A 249 -16.46 -5.00 -12.80
C GLY A 249 -15.67 -5.33 -14.06
N LEU A 250 -16.14 -4.86 -15.22
CA LEU A 250 -15.46 -5.07 -16.50
C LEU A 250 -14.17 -4.25 -16.62
N ASP A 251 -14.08 -3.09 -15.98
CA ASP A 251 -12.88 -2.24 -15.99
C ASP A 251 -11.63 -2.97 -15.44
N TYR A 252 -11.77 -3.98 -14.57
CA TYR A 252 -10.63 -4.76 -14.06
C TYR A 252 -9.92 -5.59 -15.14
N TYR A 253 -10.63 -6.00 -16.20
CA TYR A 253 -10.07 -6.83 -17.27
C TYR A 253 -8.92 -6.13 -18.01
N PRO A 254 -9.15 -5.00 -18.71
CA PRO A 254 -8.09 -4.30 -19.41
C PRO A 254 -7.10 -3.64 -18.45
N ASN A 255 -7.53 -3.19 -17.26
CA ASN A 255 -6.64 -2.45 -16.38
C ASN A 255 -5.67 -3.32 -15.56
N CYS A 256 -6.06 -4.56 -15.27
CA CYS A 256 -5.33 -5.47 -14.38
C CYS A 256 -5.19 -6.88 -14.97
N LEU A 257 -6.31 -7.58 -15.25
CA LEU A 257 -6.26 -9.03 -15.47
C LEU A 257 -5.52 -9.42 -16.76
N ILE A 258 -5.87 -8.79 -17.89
CA ILE A 258 -5.30 -9.14 -19.21
C ILE A 258 -3.79 -8.94 -19.23
N HIS A 259 -3.28 -7.86 -18.62
CA HIS A 259 -1.85 -7.59 -18.56
C HIS A 259 -1.11 -8.43 -17.50
N THR A 260 -1.82 -8.99 -16.52
CA THR A 260 -1.21 -9.79 -15.45
C THR A 260 -1.07 -11.25 -15.82
N LEU A 261 -2.01 -11.80 -16.62
CA LEU A 261 -2.01 -13.21 -17.00
C LEU A 261 -0.70 -13.65 -17.69
N PRO A 262 -0.19 -12.99 -18.75
CA PRO A 262 1.08 -13.41 -19.36
C PRO A 262 2.24 -13.41 -18.38
N ARG A 263 2.32 -12.38 -17.52
CA ARG A 263 3.37 -12.24 -16.50
C ARG A 263 3.29 -13.34 -15.43
N LEU A 264 2.09 -13.83 -15.13
CA LEU A 264 1.89 -14.94 -14.20
C LEU A 264 2.52 -16.22 -14.76
N TYR A 265 2.25 -16.54 -16.03
CA TYR A 265 2.82 -17.71 -16.71
C TYR A 265 4.34 -17.60 -16.87
N GLU A 266 4.86 -16.41 -17.16
CA GLU A 266 6.30 -16.13 -17.15
C GLU A 266 6.92 -16.40 -15.77
N GLU A 267 6.26 -15.96 -14.69
CA GLU A 267 6.75 -16.17 -13.32
C GLU A 267 6.74 -17.65 -12.92
N ILE A 268 5.74 -18.42 -13.35
CA ILE A 268 5.70 -19.88 -13.15
C ILE A 268 6.85 -20.55 -13.92
N ALA A 269 7.06 -20.18 -15.19
CA ALA A 269 8.12 -20.75 -16.03
C ALA A 269 9.51 -20.50 -15.44
N VAL A 270 9.80 -19.25 -15.03
CA VAL A 270 11.06 -18.89 -14.36
C VAL A 270 11.24 -19.69 -13.07
N ALA A 271 10.19 -19.82 -12.25
CA ALA A 271 10.27 -20.57 -11.01
C ALA A 271 10.52 -22.08 -11.21
N LEU A 272 9.93 -22.67 -12.27
CA LEU A 272 10.20 -24.06 -12.68
C LEU A 272 11.65 -24.23 -13.14
N HIS A 273 12.13 -23.31 -13.99
CA HIS A 273 13.50 -23.30 -14.48
C HIS A 273 14.51 -23.23 -13.33
N GLU A 274 14.37 -22.27 -12.42
CA GLU A 274 15.26 -22.10 -11.27
C GLU A 274 15.25 -23.28 -10.30
N THR A 275 14.12 -24.00 -10.19
CA THR A 275 13.97 -25.07 -9.19
C THR A 275 14.47 -26.41 -9.72
N TYR A 276 14.14 -26.75 -10.97
CA TYR A 276 14.40 -28.06 -11.59
C TYR A 276 15.48 -28.02 -12.68
N ASN A 277 16.08 -26.85 -12.93
CA ASN A 277 17.20 -26.65 -13.86
C ASN A 277 16.92 -27.13 -15.30
N ARG A 278 15.70 -26.87 -15.80
CA ARG A 278 15.25 -27.22 -17.15
C ARG A 278 14.72 -25.97 -17.84
N ASP A 279 15.06 -25.78 -19.12
CA ASP A 279 14.57 -24.63 -19.88
C ASP A 279 13.04 -24.71 -20.04
N PHE A 280 12.34 -23.70 -19.53
CA PHE A 280 10.89 -23.58 -19.56
C PHE A 280 10.51 -22.18 -20.03
N GLN A 281 9.64 -22.12 -21.04
CA GLN A 281 9.01 -20.88 -21.45
C GLN A 281 7.56 -20.83 -20.97
N ALA A 282 6.98 -19.63 -20.90
CA ALA A 282 5.59 -19.43 -20.49
C ALA A 282 4.60 -20.29 -21.28
N ARG A 283 4.89 -20.56 -22.57
CA ARG A 283 4.08 -21.42 -23.45
C ARG A 283 4.14 -22.91 -23.11
N ASP A 284 5.16 -23.34 -22.35
CA ASP A 284 5.37 -24.73 -21.96
C ASP A 284 4.67 -25.05 -20.63
N VAL A 285 4.23 -24.02 -19.90
CA VAL A 285 3.46 -24.16 -18.66
C VAL A 285 2.03 -24.59 -19.01
N PRO A 286 1.48 -25.64 -18.37
CA PRO A 286 0.10 -26.04 -18.56
C PRO A 286 -0.88 -24.90 -18.30
N THR A 287 -2.00 -24.89 -19.02
CA THR A 287 -3.09 -23.97 -18.72
C THR A 287 -3.71 -24.32 -17.36
N VAL A 288 -3.76 -23.33 -16.49
CA VAL A 288 -4.32 -23.35 -15.12
C VAL A 288 -5.46 -22.34 -15.03
#